data_AF-A0A7G1KWL5-F1
#
_entry.id   AF-A0A7G1KWL5-F1
#
_cell.length_a   1.000
_cell.length_b   1.000
_cell.length_c   1.000
_cell.angle_alpha   90.00
_cell.angle_beta   90.00
_cell.angle_gamma   90.00
#
_symmetry.space_group_name_H-M   'P 1'
#
loop_
_entity.id
_entity.type
_entity.pdbx_description
1 polymer ?
#
loop_
_entity_poly.entity_id
_entity_poly.type
_entity_poly.pdbx_seq_one_letter_code
_entity_poly.pdbx_strand_id
1 'polypeptide(L)'
;MVADAFHGVRPPGKVVRHLNGNSHDDRPENLAYGTDAENSADSLKHGTHYNARKTHCPHGHPYNTTNGPNRRCRECHRMNERVRLGREGIHPKFRSHCVRGHEYTTENTYIAPGNGQRGCRACRREAAQRQRAAKRLHTM
;
A
#
# COMPACT_ATOMS: atom_id res chain seq x y z
N MET A 1 7.61 34.65 -17.80
CA MET A 1 7.75 33.58 -18.81
C MET A 1 6.96 33.98 -20.06
N VAL A 2 7.02 33.25 -21.19
CA VAL A 2 6.31 33.62 -22.44
C VAL A 2 4.80 33.75 -22.22
N ALA A 3 4.18 32.86 -21.45
CA ALA A 3 2.76 32.94 -21.14
C ALA A 3 2.36 34.25 -20.43
N ASP A 4 3.16 34.72 -19.46
CA ASP A 4 2.85 35.97 -18.73
C ASP A 4 2.92 37.21 -19.64
N ALA A 5 3.86 37.21 -20.59
CA ALA A 5 4.11 38.34 -21.47
C ALA A 5 2.99 38.57 -22.49
N PHE A 6 2.32 37.50 -22.94
CA PHE A 6 1.30 37.56 -24.00
C PHE A 6 -0.14 37.34 -23.49
N HIS A 7 -0.32 36.59 -22.41
CA HIS A 7 -1.65 36.28 -21.83
C HIS A 7 -1.90 36.98 -20.49
N GLY A 8 -0.96 37.81 -20.05
CA GLY A 8 -1.01 38.49 -18.75
C GLY A 8 -0.67 37.56 -17.59
N VAL A 9 -0.72 38.11 -16.38
CA VAL A 9 -0.37 37.38 -15.15
C VAL A 9 -1.24 36.14 -15.01
N ARG A 10 -0.60 34.99 -14.79
CA ARG A 10 -1.29 33.73 -14.51
C ARG A 10 -2.31 33.86 -13.37
N PRO A 11 -3.61 33.59 -13.61
CA PRO A 11 -4.61 33.61 -12.55
C PRO A 11 -4.32 32.58 -11.45
N PRO A 12 -4.71 32.84 -10.18
CA PRO A 12 -4.53 31.88 -9.09
C PRO A 12 -5.17 30.52 -9.40
N GLY A 13 -4.48 29.43 -9.04
CA GLY A 13 -4.97 28.06 -9.27
C GLY A 13 -4.97 27.62 -10.74
N LYS A 14 -4.34 28.38 -11.64
CA LYS A 14 -4.15 27.99 -13.05
C LYS A 14 -2.72 27.54 -13.33
N VAL A 15 -2.58 26.68 -14.33
CA VAL A 15 -1.33 26.20 -14.90
C VAL A 15 -1.25 26.60 -16.38
N VAL A 16 -0.03 26.75 -16.89
CA VAL A 16 0.21 26.91 -18.33
C VAL A 16 0.02 25.56 -19.00
N ARG A 17 -0.72 25.53 -20.10
CA ARG A 17 -1.04 24.36 -20.91
C ARG A 17 -0.50 24.56 -22.32
N HIS A 18 0.03 23.50 -22.92
CA HIS A 18 0.42 23.44 -24.33
C HIS A 18 -0.65 22.72 -25.14
N LEU A 19 -1.37 23.45 -25.99
CA LEU A 19 -2.58 22.97 -26.68
C LEU A 19 -2.31 21.90 -27.74
N ASN A 20 -1.06 21.78 -28.20
CA ASN A 20 -0.62 20.76 -29.14
C ASN A 20 0.05 19.53 -28.47
N GLY A 21 0.20 19.55 -27.14
CA GLY A 21 0.88 18.49 -26.39
C GLY A 21 2.41 18.48 -26.51
N ASN A 22 3.02 19.44 -27.21
CA ASN A 22 4.46 19.62 -27.27
C ASN A 22 4.91 20.70 -26.28
N SER A 23 5.60 20.30 -25.21
CA SER A 23 6.10 21.20 -24.17
C SER A 23 7.21 22.15 -24.63
N HIS A 24 7.77 21.95 -25.83
CA HIS A 24 8.83 22.81 -26.39
C HIS A 24 8.28 23.85 -27.37
N ASP A 25 6.97 23.81 -27.69
CA ASP A 25 6.34 24.81 -28.54
C ASP A 25 5.75 25.93 -27.68
N ASP A 26 6.61 26.90 -27.33
CA ASP A 26 6.25 28.02 -26.46
C ASP A 26 5.63 29.21 -27.22
N ARG A 27 5.18 29.02 -28.47
CA ARG A 27 4.48 30.09 -29.20
C ARG A 27 3.25 30.54 -28.40
N PRO A 28 2.99 31.85 -28.25
CA PRO A 28 1.88 32.35 -27.43
C PRO A 28 0.53 31.73 -27.82
N GLU A 29 0.26 31.54 -29.11
CA GLU A 29 -0.94 30.89 -29.64
C GLU A 29 -1.12 29.41 -29.23
N ASN A 30 -0.05 28.73 -28.83
CA ASN A 30 -0.07 27.35 -28.33
C ASN A 30 -0.19 27.27 -26.80
N LEU A 31 -0.05 28.39 -26.10
CA LEU A 31 -0.10 28.45 -24.63
C LEU A 31 -1.46 28.95 -24.15
N ALA A 32 -2.01 28.32 -23.11
CA ALA A 32 -3.22 28.79 -22.44
C ALA A 32 -3.16 28.56 -20.93
N TYR A 33 -3.83 29.41 -20.15
CA TYR A 33 -4.05 29.15 -18.73
C TYR A 33 -5.28 28.24 -18.54
N GLY A 34 -5.13 27.20 -17.73
CA GLY A 34 -6.24 26.31 -17.37
C GLY A 34 -6.04 25.66 -16.01
N THR A 35 -6.98 24.82 -15.62
CA THR A 35 -6.91 24.01 -14.39
C THR A 35 -6.02 22.79 -14.59
N ASP A 36 -5.57 22.18 -13.48
CA ASP A 36 -4.85 20.91 -13.50
C ASP A 36 -5.65 19.78 -14.18
N ALA A 37 -6.98 19.81 -14.04
CA ALA A 37 -7.89 18.86 -14.69
C ALA A 37 -7.85 18.99 -16.22
N GLU A 38 -7.88 20.22 -16.73
CA GLU A 38 -7.79 20.46 -18.17
C GLU A 38 -6.39 20.12 -18.72
N ASN A 39 -5.32 20.47 -18.02
CA ASN A 39 -3.96 20.09 -18.40
C ASN A 39 -3.77 18.55 -18.44
N SER A 40 -4.39 17.84 -17.49
CA SER A 40 -4.40 16.38 -17.46
C SER A 40 -5.21 15.80 -18.63
N ALA A 41 -6.33 16.42 -18.98
CA ALA A 41 -7.15 16.03 -20.12
C ALA A 41 -6.40 16.22 -21.45
N ASP A 42 -5.67 17.33 -21.62
CA ASP A 42 -4.80 17.56 -22.78
C ASP A 42 -3.73 16.47 -22.87
N SER A 43 -3.05 16.18 -21.75
CA SER A 43 -2.03 15.13 -21.69
C SER A 43 -2.56 13.75 -22.07
N LEU A 44 -3.80 13.43 -21.69
CA LEU A 44 -4.48 12.19 -22.09
C LEU A 44 -4.82 12.20 -23.57
N LYS A 45 -5.37 13.31 -24.09
CA LYS A 45 -5.75 13.50 -25.50
C LYS A 45 -4.53 13.38 -26.43
N HIS A 46 -3.42 13.99 -26.04
CA HIS A 46 -2.16 13.95 -26.81
C HIS A 46 -1.32 12.70 -26.55
N GLY A 47 -1.78 11.79 -25.67
CA GLY A 47 -1.06 10.57 -25.35
C GLY A 47 0.27 10.78 -24.61
N THR A 48 0.52 11.97 -24.08
CA THR A 48 1.75 12.33 -23.35
C THR A 48 1.65 12.03 -21.86
N HIS A 49 0.46 11.75 -21.34
CA HIS A 49 0.25 11.45 -19.93
C HIS A 49 1.07 10.24 -19.47
N TYR A 50 2.10 10.50 -18.66
CA TYR A 50 3.09 9.50 -18.22
C TYR A 50 2.46 8.25 -17.64
N ASN A 51 1.52 8.41 -16.70
CA ASN A 51 0.89 7.27 -16.08
C ASN A 51 0.04 6.50 -17.08
N ALA A 52 -0.58 7.16 -18.07
CA ALA A 52 -1.41 6.50 -19.08
C ALA A 52 -0.62 5.56 -19.98
N ARG A 53 0.58 5.99 -20.38
CA ARG A 53 1.50 5.23 -21.25
C ARG A 53 2.11 3.98 -20.61
N LYS A 54 2.05 3.84 -19.29
CA LYS A 54 2.62 2.67 -18.59
C LYS A 54 1.91 1.39 -19.02
N THR A 55 2.66 0.46 -19.59
CA THR A 55 2.20 -0.88 -19.97
C THR A 55 2.50 -1.92 -18.89
N HIS A 56 3.46 -1.66 -18.01
CA HIS A 56 3.87 -2.57 -16.93
C HIS A 56 4.06 -1.84 -15.61
N CYS A 57 3.87 -2.55 -14.50
CA CYS A 57 4.19 -2.06 -13.16
C CYS A 57 5.72 -2.11 -12.90
N PRO A 58 6.22 -1.52 -11.79
CA PRO A 58 7.65 -1.59 -11.45
C PRO A 58 8.24 -3.00 -11.32
N HIS A 59 7.39 -4.01 -11.11
CA HIS A 59 7.77 -5.43 -11.05
C HIS A 59 7.63 -6.15 -12.41
N GLY A 60 7.33 -5.44 -13.49
CA GLY A 60 7.23 -6.01 -14.84
C GLY A 60 5.91 -6.71 -15.16
N HIS A 61 4.90 -6.64 -14.29
CA HIS A 61 3.58 -7.21 -14.58
C HIS A 61 2.75 -6.30 -15.50
N PRO A 62 2.03 -6.85 -16.49
CA PRO A 62 1.27 -6.05 -17.44
C PRO A 62 0.09 -5.34 -16.75
N TYR A 63 -0.08 -4.05 -17.06
CA TYR A 63 -1.31 -3.33 -16.73
C TYR A 63 -2.38 -3.69 -17.76
N ASN A 64 -3.39 -4.47 -17.34
CA ASN A 64 -4.53 -4.80 -18.20
C ASN A 64 -5.66 -3.74 -18.11
N THR A 65 -6.70 -3.89 -18.94
CA THR A 65 -7.87 -2.97 -18.98
C THR A 65 -8.71 -2.96 -17.71
N THR A 66 -8.42 -3.85 -16.73
CA THR A 66 -9.21 -4.07 -15.52
C THR A 66 -8.41 -3.74 -14.25
N ASN A 67 -7.63 -2.66 -14.28
CA ASN A 67 -7.02 -2.13 -13.07
C ASN A 67 -8.04 -1.26 -12.33
N GLY A 68 -8.35 -1.61 -11.08
CA GLY A 68 -9.21 -0.81 -10.20
C GLY A 68 -8.63 0.60 -9.93
N PRO A 69 -9.36 1.46 -9.17
CA PRO A 69 -8.93 2.83 -8.92
C PRO A 69 -7.47 2.88 -8.43
N ASN A 70 -6.68 3.76 -9.03
CA ASN A 70 -5.24 4.01 -8.82
C ASN A 70 -4.26 3.03 -9.48
N ARG A 71 -4.62 2.33 -10.57
CA ARG A 71 -3.70 1.46 -11.33
C ARG A 71 -2.92 0.49 -10.43
N ARG A 72 -3.58 -0.06 -9.40
CA ARG A 72 -2.97 -1.10 -8.56
C ARG A 72 -2.73 -2.33 -9.43
N CYS A 73 -1.46 -2.75 -9.54
CA CYS A 73 -1.10 -3.95 -10.27
C CYS A 73 -1.81 -5.16 -9.64
N ARG A 74 -2.67 -5.82 -10.43
CA ARG A 74 -3.48 -6.97 -9.96
C ARG A 74 -2.61 -8.15 -9.52
N GLU A 75 -1.51 -8.40 -10.20
CA GLU A 75 -0.58 -9.48 -9.88
C GLU A 75 0.17 -9.20 -8.58
N CYS A 76 0.75 -8.00 -8.41
CA CYS A 76 1.32 -7.58 -7.14
C CYS A 76 0.29 -7.64 -5.99
N HIS A 77 -0.96 -7.25 -6.26
CA HIS A 77 -2.03 -7.35 -5.26
C HIS A 77 -2.29 -8.80 -4.85
N ARG A 78 -2.45 -9.72 -5.82
CA ARG A 78 -2.62 -11.17 -5.55
C ARG A 78 -1.43 -11.76 -4.80
N MET A 79 -0.21 -11.38 -5.15
CA MET A 79 1.01 -11.84 -4.46
C MET A 79 0.99 -11.38 -2.99
N ASN A 80 0.75 -10.09 -2.75
CA ASN A 80 0.63 -9.55 -1.40
C ASN A 80 -0.51 -10.21 -0.60
N GLU A 81 -1.63 -10.50 -1.26
CA GLU A 81 -2.75 -11.23 -0.66
C GLU A 81 -2.37 -12.67 -0.30
N ARG A 82 -1.66 -13.41 -1.16
CA ARG A 82 -1.14 -14.76 -0.85
C ARG A 82 -0.20 -14.76 0.35
N VAL A 83 0.67 -13.76 0.47
CA VAL A 83 1.55 -13.56 1.63
C VAL A 83 0.73 -13.25 2.87
N ARG A 84 -0.20 -12.30 2.81
CA ARG A 84 -1.09 -11.92 3.93
C ARG A 84 -1.94 -13.09 4.43
N LEU A 85 -2.47 -13.90 3.52
CA LEU A 85 -3.30 -15.07 3.83
C LEU A 85 -2.48 -16.29 4.27
N GLY A 86 -1.14 -16.22 4.26
CA GLY A 86 -0.28 -17.30 4.75
C GLY A 86 -0.34 -18.57 3.89
N ARG A 87 -0.53 -18.43 2.57
CA ARG A 87 -0.37 -19.59 1.65
C ARG A 87 1.10 -19.95 1.42
N GLU A 88 2.01 -19.04 1.77
CA GLU A 88 3.47 -19.25 1.83
C GLU A 88 4.02 -18.83 3.21
N GLY A 89 3.37 -19.31 4.28
CA GLY A 89 3.79 -19.09 5.67
C GLY A 89 2.83 -19.79 6.62
N ILE A 90 3.34 -20.69 7.48
CA ILE A 90 2.52 -21.54 8.36
C ILE A 90 1.51 -20.68 9.14
N HIS A 91 0.23 -20.79 8.78
CA HIS A 91 -0.86 -20.06 9.44
C HIS A 91 -0.75 -20.29 10.96
N PRO A 92 -0.99 -19.29 11.82
CA PRO A 92 -0.77 -19.41 13.27
C PRO A 92 -1.40 -20.65 13.91
N LYS A 93 -2.54 -21.12 13.37
CA LYS A 93 -3.22 -22.35 13.81
C LYS A 93 -2.44 -23.65 13.54
N PHE A 94 -1.58 -23.67 12.52
CA PHE A 94 -0.80 -24.83 12.08
C PHE A 94 0.63 -24.84 12.61
N ARG A 95 1.03 -23.84 13.41
CA ARG A 95 2.36 -23.84 14.03
C ARG A 95 2.47 -25.02 15.00
N SER A 96 3.55 -25.78 14.90
CA SER A 96 3.87 -26.86 15.85
C SER A 96 4.32 -26.34 17.21
N HIS A 97 4.82 -25.09 17.27
CA HIS A 97 5.33 -24.47 18.48
C HIS A 97 4.73 -23.06 18.70
N CYS A 98 4.62 -22.64 19.96
CA CYS A 98 4.25 -21.28 20.31
C CYS A 98 5.41 -20.29 20.05
N VAL A 99 5.15 -18.98 20.20
CA VAL A 99 6.18 -17.93 20.00
C VAL A 99 7.40 -18.07 20.93
N ARG A 100 7.23 -18.74 22.08
CA ARG A 100 8.32 -19.04 23.03
C ARG A 100 8.96 -20.42 22.81
N GLY A 101 8.62 -21.12 21.73
CA GLY A 101 9.21 -22.41 21.39
C GLY A 101 8.61 -23.62 22.11
N HIS A 102 7.57 -23.45 22.94
CA HIS A 102 6.87 -24.62 23.51
C HIS A 102 6.05 -25.34 22.45
N GLU A 103 6.21 -26.66 22.37
CA GLU A 103 5.44 -27.52 21.48
C GLU A 103 3.95 -27.49 21.84
N TYR A 104 3.11 -27.40 20.82
CA TYR A 104 1.67 -27.46 20.97
C TYR A 104 1.18 -28.91 20.91
N THR A 105 1.13 -29.56 22.07
CA THR A 105 0.47 -30.87 22.28
C THR A 105 -0.94 -30.68 22.82
N THR A 106 -1.75 -31.74 22.91
CA THR A 106 -3.06 -31.70 23.57
C THR A 106 -2.97 -31.21 25.02
N GLU A 107 -1.93 -31.65 25.74
CA GLU A 107 -1.64 -31.24 27.12
C GLU A 107 -1.17 -29.80 27.22
N ASN A 108 -0.41 -29.30 26.25
CA ASN A 108 0.16 -27.94 26.29
C ASN A 108 -0.66 -26.90 25.52
N THR A 109 -1.77 -27.29 24.89
CA THR A 109 -2.64 -26.39 24.11
C THR A 109 -4.01 -26.22 24.74
N TYR A 110 -4.39 -25.00 25.05
CA TYR A 110 -5.78 -24.65 25.36
C TYR A 110 -6.38 -23.79 24.24
N ILE A 111 -7.70 -23.80 24.11
CA ILE A 111 -8.44 -22.96 23.17
C ILE A 111 -9.14 -21.86 23.97
N ALA A 112 -8.89 -20.59 23.63
CA ALA A 112 -9.47 -19.46 24.35
C ALA A 112 -10.97 -19.34 24.05
N PRO A 113 -11.85 -19.26 25.08
CA PRO A 113 -13.26 -19.01 24.88
C PRO A 113 -13.43 -17.55 24.42
N GLY A 114 -13.88 -17.35 23.19
CA GLY A 114 -14.05 -16.03 22.58
C GLY A 114 -13.63 -16.03 21.12
N ASN A 115 -12.33 -16.00 20.85
CA ASN A 115 -11.78 -15.98 19.50
C ASN A 115 -11.34 -17.36 18.98
N GLY A 116 -11.45 -18.42 19.80
CA GLY A 116 -11.02 -19.77 19.45
C GLY A 116 -9.52 -19.90 19.21
N GLN A 117 -8.71 -18.90 19.60
CA GLN A 117 -7.27 -18.94 19.39
C GLN A 117 -6.63 -19.95 20.33
N ARG A 118 -5.62 -20.66 19.81
CA ARG A 118 -4.81 -21.56 20.61
C ARG A 118 -3.88 -20.76 21.53
N GLY A 119 -3.85 -21.10 22.80
CA GLY A 119 -2.88 -20.62 23.77
C GLY A 119 -2.00 -21.74 24.31
N CYS A 120 -0.82 -21.39 24.81
CA CYS A 120 0.14 -22.32 25.37
C CYS A 120 0.02 -22.37 26.91
N ARG A 121 -0.21 -23.57 27.47
CA ARG A 121 -0.35 -23.75 28.93
C ARG A 121 0.99 -23.55 29.66
N ALA A 122 2.12 -24.00 29.10
CA ALA A 122 3.46 -23.75 29.64
C ALA A 122 3.75 -22.24 29.75
N CYS A 123 3.44 -21.51 28.68
CA CYS A 123 3.51 -20.06 28.66
C CYS A 123 2.77 -19.38 29.82
N ARG A 124 1.56 -19.87 30.15
CA ARG A 124 0.73 -19.34 31.24
C ARG A 124 1.29 -19.72 32.62
N ARG A 125 1.81 -20.95 32.78
CA ARG A 125 2.48 -21.39 34.01
C ARG A 125 3.71 -20.56 34.32
N GLU A 126 4.57 -20.32 33.34
CA GLU A 126 5.76 -19.46 33.49
C GLU A 126 5.39 -18.03 33.87
N ALA A 127 4.36 -17.46 33.24
CA ALA A 127 3.91 -16.10 33.57
C ALA A 127 3.41 -16.02 35.02
N ALA A 128 2.64 -17.01 35.47
CA ALA A 128 2.17 -17.08 36.85
C ALA A 128 3.32 -17.25 37.86
N GLN A 129 4.33 -18.06 37.54
CA GLN A 129 5.53 -18.20 38.38
C GLN A 129 6.29 -16.87 38.51
N ARG A 130 6.51 -16.17 37.38
CA ARG A 130 7.17 -14.85 37.38
C ARG A 130 6.39 -13.84 38.22
N GLN A 131 5.07 -13.79 38.11
CA GLN A 131 4.23 -12.91 38.92
C GLN A 131 4.32 -13.23 40.42
N ARG A 132 4.31 -14.51 40.80
CA ARG A 132 4.45 -14.93 42.20
C ARG A 132 5.82 -14.57 42.77
N ALA A 133 6.89 -14.76 42.00
CA ALA A 133 8.24 -14.38 42.39
C ALA A 133 8.36 -12.86 42.59
N ALA A 134 7.82 -12.06 41.66
CA ALA A 134 7.80 -10.60 41.77
C ALA A 134 7.02 -10.11 42.99
N LYS A 135 5.86 -10.70 43.30
CA LYS A 135 5.09 -10.37 44.51
C LYS A 135 5.86 -10.68 45.79
N ARG A 136 6.53 -11.84 45.85
CA ARG A 136 7.37 -12.21 47.00
C ARG A 136 8.50 -11.21 47.24
N LEU A 137 9.14 -10.72 46.18
CA LEU A 137 10.21 -9.73 46.26
C LEU A 137 9.69 -8.35 46.71
N HIS A 138 8.44 -8.01 46.38
CA HIS A 138 7.85 -6.71 46.72
C HIS A 138 7.31 -6.62 48.15
N THR A 139 7.03 -7.75 48.81
CA THR A 139 6.64 -7.82 50.22
C THR A 139 7.81 -8.06 51.19
N MET A 140 9.05 -7.97 50.71
CA MET A 140 10.28 -7.94 51.52
C MET A 140 10.80 -6.51 51.59
#